data_AF-A0A6V7LG40-F1
#
_entry.id   AF-A0A6V7LG40-F1
#
_cell.length_a   1.000
_cell.length_b   1.000
_cell.length_c   1.000
_cell.angle_alpha   90.00
_cell.angle_beta   90.00
_cell.angle_gamma   90.00
#
_symmetry.space_group_name_H-M   'P 1'
#
loop_
_entity.id
_entity.type
_entity.pdbx_description
1 polymer ?
#
loop_
_entity_poly.entity_id
_entity_poly.type
_entity_poly.pdbx_seq_one_letter_code
_entity_poly.pdbx_strand_id
1 'polypeptide(L)' 'GLKIWECTHDLGNYLITNDIPLENKRVLDLGCGAGVLGIIALLKGACVHFQDY' A
#
# COMPACT_ATOMS: atom_id res chain seq x y z
N GLY A 1 3.50 17.97 -5.04
CA GLY A 1 3.69 18.02 -3.58
C GLY A 1 3.30 16.67 -3.01
N LEU A 2 4.12 16.09 -2.13
CA LEU A 2 3.91 14.75 -1.55
C LEU A 2 2.86 14.78 -0.42
N LYS A 3 1.68 15.35 -0.67
CA LYS A 3 0.57 15.25 0.30
C LYS A 3 0.21 13.78 0.42
N ILE A 4 0.27 13.23 1.62
CA ILE A 4 -0.36 11.95 1.95
C ILE A 4 -1.84 12.25 2.22
N TRP A 5 -2.71 11.58 1.47
CA TRP A 5 -4.15 11.75 1.61
C TRP A 5 -4.69 10.98 2.81
N GLU A 6 -5.76 11.49 3.40
CA GLU A 6 -6.40 10.90 4.57
C GLU A 6 -6.84 9.45 4.28
N CYS A 7 -7.33 9.16 3.07
CA CYS A 7 -7.72 7.81 2.65
C CYS A 7 -6.53 6.82 2.61
N THR A 8 -5.29 7.29 2.42
CA THR A 8 -4.10 6.44 2.50
C THR A 8 -3.93 5.91 3.92
N HIS A 9 -4.20 6.74 4.93
CA HIS A 9 -4.15 6.34 6.34
C HIS A 9 -5.28 5.37 6.68
N ASP A 10 -6.51 5.63 6.22
CA ASP A 10 -7.66 4.76 6.46
C ASP A 10 -7.44 3.36 5.89
N LEU A 11 -6.98 3.27 4.63
CA LEU A 11 -6.70 1.99 3.99
C LEU A 11 -5.48 1.29 4.60
N GLY A 12 -4.42 2.03 4.94
CA GLY A 12 -3.25 1.48 5.64
C GLY A 12 -3.64 0.82 6.97
N ASN A 13 -4.46 1.51 7.78
CA ASN A 13 -4.97 0.96 9.03
C ASN A 13 -5.85 -0.26 8.81
N TYR A 14 -6.70 -0.26 7.79
CA TYR A 14 -7.50 -1.42 7.45
C TYR A 14 -6.64 -2.65 7.12
N LEU A 15 -5.62 -2.50 6.28
CA LEU A 15 -4.71 -3.58 5.88
C LEU A 15 -3.95 -4.18 7.07
N ILE A 16 -3.54 -3.33 8.02
CA ILE A 16 -2.80 -3.74 9.22
C ILE A 16 -3.74 -4.38 10.23
N THR A 17 -4.86 -3.73 10.55
CA THR A 17 -5.79 -4.14 11.63
C THR A 17 -6.51 -5.44 11.31
N ASN A 18 -6.87 -5.64 10.04
CA ASN A 18 -7.59 -6.84 9.59
C ASN A 18 -6.63 -7.97 9.14
N ASP A 19 -5.32 -7.78 9.35
CA ASP A 19 -4.26 -8.69 8.94
C ASP A 19 -4.46 -9.29 7.53
N ILE A 20 -4.68 -8.40 6.55
CA ILE A 20 -4.96 -8.85 5.19
C ILE A 20 -3.78 -9.69 4.67
N PRO A 21 -4.03 -10.93 4.18
CA PRO A 21 -2.95 -11.85 3.78
C PRO A 21 -2.40 -11.44 2.41
N LEU A 22 -1.23 -10.80 2.43
CA LEU A 22 -0.54 -10.30 1.23
C LEU A 22 0.75 -11.06 0.90
N GLU A 23 1.17 -12.00 1.76
CA GLU A 23 2.37 -12.79 1.54
C GLU A 23 2.34 -13.53 0.20
N ASN A 24 3.42 -13.43 -0.57
CA ASN A 24 3.58 -14.00 -1.91
C ASN A 24 2.53 -13.54 -2.95
N LYS A 25 1.77 -12.46 -2.67
CA LYS A 25 0.84 -11.86 -3.65
C LYS A 25 1.55 -10.87 -4.55
N ARG A 26 1.01 -10.68 -5.76
CA ARG A 26 1.38 -9.59 -6.67
C ARG A 26 0.40 -8.44 -6.48
N VAL A 27 0.90 -7.30 -6.01
CA VAL A 27 0.09 -6.11 -5.69
C VAL A 27 0.52 -4.95 -6.60
N LEU A 28 -0.45 -4.15 -7.05
CA LEU A 28 -0.22 -2.90 -7.77
C LEU A 28 -0.74 -1.74 -6.91
N ASP A 29 0.15 -0.84 -6.51
CA ASP A 29 -0.20 0.44 -5.89
C ASP A 29 -0.34 1.49 -7.01
N LEU A 30 -1.58 1.77 -7.41
CA LEU A 30 -1.93 2.62 -8.55
C LEU A 30 -2.25 4.04 -8.07
N GLY A 31 -1.59 5.05 -8.62
CA GLY A 31 -1.62 6.41 -8.08
C GLY A 31 -0.99 6.45 -6.69
N CYS A 32 0.18 5.84 -6.55
CA CYS A 32 0.76 5.52 -5.25
C CYS A 32 1.20 6.76 -4.45
N GLY A 33 1.40 7.91 -5.09
CA GLY A 33 1.89 9.14 -4.47
C GLY A 33 3.19 8.91 -3.73
N ALA A 34 3.14 8.93 -2.40
CA ALA A 34 4.29 8.63 -1.54
C ALA A 34 4.60 7.12 -1.39
N GLY A 35 3.79 6.22 -1.97
CA GLY A 35 3.99 4.77 -1.98
C GLY A 35 3.63 4.04 -0.68
N VAL A 36 2.94 4.70 0.25
CA VAL A 36 2.72 4.19 1.62
C VAL A 36 2.00 2.84 1.62
N LEU A 37 0.96 2.66 0.80
CA LEU A 37 0.18 1.42 0.77
C LEU A 37 0.97 0.27 0.16
N GLY A 38 1.70 0.52 -0.93
CA GLY A 38 2.58 -0.46 -1.52
C GLY A 38 3.73 -0.86 -0.58
N ILE A 39 4.27 0.08 0.20
CA ILE A 39 5.27 -0.25 1.24
C ILE A 39 4.67 -1.16 2.32
N ILE A 40 3.44 -0.88 2.78
CA ILE A 40 2.74 -1.76 3.74
C ILE A 40 2.57 -3.16 3.15
N ALA A 41 2.16 -3.28 1.88
CA ALA A 41 2.04 -4.57 1.20
C ALA A 41 3.39 -5.30 1.08
N LEU A 42 4.46 -4.57 0.77
CA LEU A 42 5.83 -5.11 0.66
C LEU A 42 6.32 -5.68 2.00
N LEU A 43 6.09 -4.93 3.10
CA LEU A 43 6.42 -5.37 4.45
C LEU A 43 5.62 -6.60 4.89
N LYS A 44 4.45 -6.83 4.31
CA LYS A 44 3.62 -8.04 4.48
C LYS A 44 4.02 -9.19 3.54
N GLY A 45 5.16 -9.08 2.84
CA GLY A 45 5.70 -10.14 2.00
C GLY A 45 5.12 -10.20 0.59
N ALA A 46 4.45 -9.15 0.12
CA ALA A 46 3.99 -9.05 -1.26
C ALA A 46 5.13 -8.64 -2.22
N CYS A 47 4.98 -9.01 -3.49
CA CYS A 47 5.70 -8.39 -4.60
C CYS A 47 4.85 -7.23 -5.13
N VAL A 48 5.38 -6.01 -5.06
CA VAL A 48 4.60 -4.79 -5.29
C VAL A 48 5.13 -4.01 -6.49
N HIS A 49 4.23 -3.61 -7.39
CA HIS A 49 4.49 -2.62 -8.42
C HIS A 49 3.92 -1.26 -7.99
N PHE A 50 4.71 -0.21 -8.16
CA PHE A 50 4.30 1.16 -7.85
C PHE A 50 4.08 1.90 -9.16
N GLN A 51 2.94 2.58 -9.29
CA GLN A 51 2.64 3.44 -10.43
C GLN A 51 2.15 4.79 -9.95
N ASP A 52 2.77 5.84 -10.48
CA ASP A 52 2.29 7.22 -10.41
C ASP A 52 2.47 7.89 -11.80
N TYR A 53 2.00 9.12 -11.97
CA TYR A 53 2.04 9.85 -13.24
C TYR A 53 3.45 10.34 -13.60
#